data_AF-A0A7C5Y0I2-F1
#
_entry.id   AF-A0A7C5Y0I2-F1
#
_cell.length_a   1.000
_cell.length_b   1.000
_cell.length_c   1.000
_cell.angle_alpha   90.00
_cell.angle_beta   90.00
_cell.angle_gamma   90.00
#
_symmetry.space_group_name_H-M   'P 1'
#
loop_
_entity.id
_entity.type
_entity.pdbx_description
1 polymer ?
#
loop_
_entity_poly.entity_id
_entity_poly.type
_entity_poly.pdbx_seq_one_letter_code
_entity_poly.pdbx_strand_id
1 'polypeptide(L)'
;MLLDEEVFAVILAVSIVASALGIALTLRPENPEPFTAIGLLNEECKIGEYPKTARNNSNLVFCIYVANYLGRPGYFRVVYKLATRETLPTNTTPSPESTLREWRLVLGNGENKTFLVSIPVHTLRGETRVTLVFELWLYDNSSKEWVYTGRWVHLHIDITV
;
A
#
# COMPACT_ATOMS: atom_id res chain seq x y z
N MET A 1 14.90 30.69 -52.97
CA MET A 1 14.77 30.76 -51.50
C MET A 1 13.45 30.12 -51.16
N LEU A 2 13.44 28.91 -50.60
CA LEU A 2 12.21 28.07 -50.53
C LEU A 2 11.37 28.35 -49.28
N LEU A 3 11.90 29.06 -48.28
CA LEU A 3 11.20 29.56 -47.10
C LEU A 3 11.74 30.94 -46.73
N ASP A 4 10.86 31.79 -46.22
CA ASP A 4 11.17 33.08 -45.60
C ASP A 4 11.96 32.86 -44.29
N GLU A 5 12.82 33.80 -43.91
CA GLU A 5 13.72 33.65 -42.76
C GLU A 5 12.94 33.50 -41.44
N GLU A 6 11.85 34.25 -41.31
CA GLU A 6 10.89 34.21 -40.21
C GLU A 6 10.18 32.86 -40.12
N VAL A 7 9.79 32.29 -41.27
CA VAL A 7 9.14 30.97 -41.32
C VAL A 7 10.12 29.88 -40.92
N PHE A 8 11.37 29.97 -41.38
CA PHE A 8 12.42 29.03 -40.98
C PHE A 8 12.70 29.09 -39.48
N ALA A 9 12.76 30.29 -38.89
CA ALA A 9 12.97 30.48 -37.46
C ALA A 9 11.85 29.85 -36.61
N VAL A 10 10.58 30.00 -37.02
CA VAL A 10 9.44 29.39 -36.32
C VAL A 10 9.49 27.87 -36.40
N ILE A 11 9.77 27.30 -37.57
CA ILE A 11 9.88 25.84 -37.75
C ILE A 11 11.00 25.28 -36.87
N LEU A 12 12.15 25.96 -36.82
CA LEU A 12 13.27 25.57 -35.98
C LEU A 12 12.88 25.59 -34.50
N ALA A 13 12.24 26.66 -34.01
CA ALA A 13 11.78 26.76 -32.63
C ALA A 13 10.82 25.62 -32.24
N VAL A 14 9.82 25.35 -33.09
CA VAL A 14 8.86 24.25 -32.86
C VAL A 14 9.56 22.89 -32.85
N SER A 15 10.51 22.66 -33.75
CA SER A 15 11.27 21.41 -33.78
C SER A 15 12.07 21.18 -32.50
N ILE A 16 12.72 22.21 -31.97
CA ILE A 16 13.50 22.13 -30.72
C ILE A 16 12.58 21.79 -29.55
N VAL A 17 11.44 22.46 -29.43
CA VAL A 17 10.47 22.20 -28.36
C VAL A 17 9.89 20.79 -28.47
N ALA A 18 9.52 20.36 -29.68
CA ALA A 18 8.98 19.02 -29.91
C ALA A 18 10.02 17.93 -29.61
N SER A 19 11.28 18.13 -30.01
CA SER A 19 12.38 17.20 -29.71
C SER A 19 12.66 17.14 -28.21
N ALA A 20 12.76 18.28 -27.52
CA ALA A 20 13.00 18.32 -26.08
C ALA A 20 11.86 17.62 -25.30
N LEU A 21 10.60 17.88 -25.67
CA LEU A 21 9.44 17.21 -25.07
C LEU A 21 9.42 15.71 -25.38
N GLY A 22 9.73 15.32 -26.62
CA GLY A 22 9.82 13.92 -27.03
C GLY A 22 10.88 13.14 -26.24
N ILE A 23 12.05 13.74 -26.02
CA ILE A 23 13.12 13.17 -25.19
C ILE A 23 12.66 13.07 -23.73
N ALA A 24 12.05 14.12 -23.17
CA ALA A 24 11.56 14.13 -21.80
C ALA A 24 10.50 13.04 -21.53
N LEU A 25 9.61 12.79 -22.51
CA LEU A 25 8.57 11.76 -22.40
C LEU A 25 9.12 10.34 -22.59
N THR A 26 10.13 10.16 -23.44
CA THR A 26 10.72 8.83 -23.72
C THR A 26 11.77 8.40 -22.71
N LEU A 27 12.57 9.34 -22.18
CA LEU A 27 13.59 9.07 -21.16
C LEU A 27 13.06 9.22 -19.73
N ARG A 28 11.75 9.40 -19.54
CA ARG A 28 11.16 9.45 -18.21
C ARG A 28 11.55 8.16 -17.47
N PRO A 29 12.32 8.23 -16.37
CA PRO A 29 12.69 7.03 -15.65
C PRO A 29 11.40 6.35 -15.17
N GLU A 30 11.22 5.10 -15.61
CA GLU A 30 10.04 4.28 -15.32
C GLU A 30 9.87 4.03 -13.81
N ASN A 31 10.97 4.10 -13.06
CA ASN A 31 11.03 3.84 -11.63
C ASN A 31 11.60 5.03 -10.85
N PRO A 32 10.76 5.95 -10.34
CA PRO A 32 11.07 6.52 -9.03
C PRO A 32 11.21 5.35 -8.04
N GLU A 33 12.25 5.37 -7.21
CA GLU A 33 12.65 4.35 -6.21
C GLU A 33 11.66 3.18 -5.95
N PRO A 34 12.07 1.90 -6.14
CA PRO A 34 11.20 0.75 -5.99
C PRO A 34 10.44 0.72 -4.66
N PHE A 35 9.12 0.53 -4.71
CA PHE A 35 8.29 0.54 -3.51
C PHE A 35 7.11 -0.44 -3.56
N THR A 36 6.54 -0.67 -2.40
CA THR A 36 5.29 -1.42 -2.22
C THR A 36 4.30 -0.54 -1.48
N ALA A 37 3.01 -0.85 -1.55
CA ALA A 37 2.00 -0.09 -0.81
C ALA A 37 1.02 -1.04 -0.15
N ILE A 38 0.53 -0.63 1.02
CA ILE A 38 -0.61 -1.22 1.69
C ILE A 38 -1.54 -0.08 2.10
N GLY A 39 -2.84 -0.28 1.92
CA GLY A 39 -3.89 0.64 2.32
C GLY A 39 -5.02 -0.10 3.03
N LEU A 40 -5.58 0.54 4.04
CA LEU A 40 -6.84 0.13 4.65
C LEU A 40 -7.94 1.05 4.13
N LEU A 41 -9.03 0.47 3.69
CA LEU A 41 -10.21 1.17 3.16
C LEU A 41 -11.45 0.67 3.92
N ASN A 42 -12.50 1.48 3.97
CA ASN A 42 -13.75 1.11 4.63
C ASN A 42 -14.45 -0.07 3.90
N GLU A 43 -15.61 -0.48 4.39
CA GLU A 43 -16.40 -1.59 3.83
C GLU A 43 -16.85 -1.38 2.38
N GLU A 44 -16.86 -0.12 1.92
CA GLU A 44 -17.18 0.28 0.54
C GLU A 44 -15.93 0.45 -0.33
N CYS A 45 -14.76 0.04 0.17
CA CYS A 45 -13.45 0.23 -0.45
C CYS A 45 -13.09 1.70 -0.73
N LYS A 46 -13.48 2.63 0.16
CA LYS A 46 -13.14 4.05 0.09
C LYS A 46 -12.23 4.47 1.25
N ILE A 47 -11.52 5.57 1.05
CA ILE A 47 -10.77 6.23 2.13
C ILE A 47 -11.72 7.09 2.94
N GLY A 48 -11.73 6.89 4.26
CA GLY A 48 -12.56 7.66 5.19
C GLY A 48 -13.74 6.86 5.73
N GLU A 49 -14.52 7.50 6.59
CA GLU A 49 -15.73 6.90 7.20
C GLU A 49 -15.49 5.56 7.91
N TYR A 50 -14.29 5.39 8.48
CA TYR A 50 -13.94 4.21 9.24
C TYR A 50 -14.75 4.11 10.54
N PRO A 51 -15.14 2.91 10.98
CA PRO A 51 -15.81 2.72 12.26
C PRO A 51 -14.89 3.17 13.41
N LYS A 52 -15.46 3.94 14.33
CA LYS A 52 -14.75 4.37 15.56
C LYS A 52 -14.96 3.40 16.72
N THR A 53 -16.03 2.61 16.65
CA THR A 53 -16.43 1.69 17.71
C THR A 53 -16.81 0.34 17.14
N ALA A 54 -16.60 -0.73 17.90
CA ALA A 54 -17.07 -2.06 17.53
C ALA A 54 -17.50 -2.86 18.76
N ARG A 55 -18.46 -3.76 18.60
CA ARG A 55 -18.89 -4.64 19.69
C ARG A 55 -17.82 -5.69 19.99
N ASN A 56 -17.64 -6.02 21.26
CA ASN A 56 -16.69 -7.07 21.64
C ASN A 56 -17.05 -8.42 20.98
N ASN A 57 -16.04 -9.13 20.47
CA ASN A 57 -16.17 -10.38 19.71
C ASN A 57 -17.04 -10.29 18.45
N SER A 58 -17.11 -9.11 17.83
CA SER A 58 -17.74 -8.94 16.52
C SER A 58 -16.73 -9.02 15.39
N ASN A 59 -17.21 -8.98 14.14
CA ASN A 59 -16.37 -8.81 12.97
C ASN A 59 -16.61 -7.44 12.35
N LEU A 60 -15.55 -6.84 11.82
CA LEU A 60 -15.63 -5.66 10.96
C LEU A 60 -15.24 -6.05 9.53
N VAL A 61 -15.82 -5.34 8.57
CA VAL A 61 -15.51 -5.50 7.15
C VAL A 61 -14.72 -4.30 6.66
N PHE A 62 -13.64 -4.57 5.93
CA PHE A 62 -12.77 -3.56 5.34
C PHE A 62 -12.33 -4.02 3.95
N CYS A 63 -11.78 -3.12 3.14
CA CYS A 63 -10.98 -3.52 1.99
C CYS A 63 -9.51 -3.26 2.26
N ILE A 64 -8.67 -4.22 1.86
CA ILE A 64 -7.22 -4.07 1.87
C ILE A 64 -6.77 -3.80 0.45
N TYR A 65 -6.02 -2.72 0.28
CA TYR A 65 -5.30 -2.39 -0.95
C TYR A 65 -3.84 -2.81 -0.81
N VAL A 66 -3.29 -3.48 -1.81
CA VAL A 66 -1.85 -3.78 -1.92
C VAL A 66 -1.38 -3.44 -3.32
N ALA A 67 -0.20 -2.81 -3.44
CA ALA A 67 0.41 -2.53 -4.73
C ALA A 67 1.91 -2.84 -4.75
N ASN A 68 2.39 -3.17 -5.94
CA ASN A 68 3.76 -3.58 -6.17
C ASN A 68 4.41 -2.74 -7.29
N TYR A 69 5.42 -1.97 -6.93
CA TYR A 69 6.25 -1.18 -7.86
C TYR A 69 7.74 -1.51 -7.64
N LEU A 70 8.05 -2.78 -7.38
CA LEU A 70 9.42 -3.24 -7.12
C LEU A 70 10.28 -3.44 -8.38
N GLY A 71 9.73 -3.24 -9.58
CA GLY A 71 10.36 -3.62 -10.85
C GLY A 71 10.31 -5.13 -11.14
N ARG A 72 9.65 -5.92 -10.29
CA ARG A 72 9.51 -7.39 -10.41
C ARG A 72 8.22 -7.89 -9.76
N PRO A 73 7.71 -9.09 -10.11
CA PRO A 73 6.62 -9.71 -9.38
C PRO A 73 6.97 -9.95 -7.91
N GLY A 74 5.99 -9.78 -7.03
CA GLY A 74 6.12 -10.02 -5.60
C GLY A 74 5.05 -10.97 -5.10
N TYR A 75 5.44 -11.88 -4.21
CA TYR A 75 4.51 -12.70 -3.44
C TYR A 75 4.34 -12.08 -2.05
N PHE A 76 3.16 -11.54 -1.81
CA PHE A 76 2.83 -10.75 -0.63
C PHE A 76 1.99 -11.54 0.36
N ARG A 77 2.16 -11.21 1.64
CA ARG A 77 1.30 -11.62 2.73
C ARG A 77 0.91 -10.40 3.55
N VAL A 78 -0.38 -10.22 3.73
CA VAL A 78 -0.92 -9.22 4.67
C VAL A 78 -1.28 -9.96 5.96
N VAL A 79 -0.74 -9.49 7.08
CA VAL A 79 -0.93 -10.08 8.40
C VAL A 79 -1.76 -9.12 9.24
N TYR A 80 -2.87 -9.61 9.79
CA TYR A 80 -3.73 -8.85 10.70
C TYR A 80 -3.51 -9.27 12.15
N LYS A 81 -3.34 -8.27 13.01
CA LYS A 81 -3.14 -8.39 14.46
C LYS A 81 -3.99 -7.33 15.19
N LEU A 82 -4.32 -7.63 16.44
CA LEU A 82 -4.79 -6.62 17.39
C LEU A 82 -3.61 -6.21 18.26
N ALA A 83 -3.43 -4.90 18.43
CA ALA A 83 -2.35 -4.33 19.24
C ALA A 83 -2.86 -3.24 20.19
N THR A 84 -2.07 -2.96 21.22
CA THR A 84 -2.25 -1.78 22.07
C THR A 84 -1.27 -0.69 21.63
N ARG A 85 -1.24 0.45 22.32
CA ARG A 85 -0.27 1.53 22.00
C ARG A 85 1.18 1.10 22.14
N GLU A 86 1.46 0.11 22.99
CA GLU A 86 2.81 -0.35 23.31
C GLU A 86 3.32 -1.41 22.33
N THR A 87 2.41 -2.08 21.60
CA THR A 87 2.73 -3.21 20.71
C THR A 87 2.51 -2.88 19.23
N LEU A 88 2.54 -1.59 18.87
CA LEU A 88 2.47 -1.14 17.49
C LEU A 88 3.75 -1.50 16.71
N PRO A 89 3.65 -1.88 15.42
CA PRO A 89 4.81 -2.03 14.56
C PRO A 89 5.57 -0.73 14.35
N THR A 90 6.83 -0.84 13.95
CA THR A 90 7.62 0.24 13.38
C THR A 90 7.91 -0.04 11.90
N ASN A 91 8.71 0.80 11.26
CA ASN A 91 9.20 0.56 9.90
C ASN A 91 10.26 -0.56 9.81
N THR A 92 10.75 -1.08 10.94
CA THR A 92 11.78 -2.14 10.96
C THR A 92 11.35 -3.36 11.76
N THR A 93 10.45 -3.18 12.73
CA THR A 93 10.04 -4.24 13.65
C THR A 93 8.53 -4.45 13.55
N PRO A 94 8.04 -5.68 13.27
CA PRO A 94 6.62 -5.97 13.29
C PRO A 94 6.06 -5.96 14.72
N SER A 95 4.75 -5.93 14.87
CA SER A 95 4.09 -6.08 16.17
C SER A 95 4.42 -7.47 16.77
N PRO A 96 4.71 -7.55 18.08
CA PRO A 96 4.92 -8.83 18.76
C PRO A 96 3.62 -9.62 18.99
N GLU A 97 2.46 -9.05 18.68
CA GLU A 97 1.16 -9.68 18.90
C GLU A 97 0.91 -10.85 17.94
N SER A 98 0.02 -11.76 18.35
CA SER A 98 -0.30 -12.96 17.57
C SER A 98 -1.10 -12.63 16.31
N THR A 99 -0.76 -13.30 15.22
CA THR A 99 -1.50 -13.20 13.96
C THR A 99 -2.90 -13.79 14.13
N LEU A 100 -3.92 -12.98 13.85
CA LEU A 100 -5.32 -13.40 13.87
C LEU A 100 -5.82 -13.86 12.50
N ARG A 101 -5.36 -13.20 11.44
CA ARG A 101 -5.67 -13.53 10.04
C ARG A 101 -4.47 -13.23 9.14
N GLU A 102 -4.38 -13.96 8.04
CA GLU A 102 -3.45 -13.67 6.97
C GLU A 102 -4.10 -13.85 5.59
N TRP A 103 -3.66 -13.05 4.63
CA TRP A 103 -4.05 -13.18 3.22
C TRP A 103 -2.80 -13.14 2.37
N ARG A 104 -2.76 -13.96 1.32
CA ARG A 104 -1.61 -14.07 0.43
C ARG A 104 -2.03 -13.76 -1.00
N LEU A 105 -1.19 -13.05 -1.72
CA LEU A 105 -1.44 -12.66 -3.10
C LEU A 105 -0.15 -12.47 -3.87
N VAL A 106 -0.19 -12.75 -5.17
CA VAL A 106 0.90 -12.46 -6.11
C VAL A 106 0.50 -11.23 -6.91
N LEU A 107 1.42 -10.28 -7.08
CA LEU A 107 1.25 -9.09 -7.89
C LEU A 107 2.45 -8.95 -8.84
N GLY A 108 2.19 -8.71 -10.12
CA GLY A 108 3.17 -8.26 -11.09
C GLY A 108 3.73 -6.87 -10.76
N ASN A 109 4.73 -6.42 -11.52
CA ASN A 109 5.22 -5.04 -11.39
C ASN A 109 4.17 -4.06 -11.94
N GLY A 110 3.91 -2.97 -11.21
CA GLY A 110 2.89 -1.98 -11.55
C GLY A 110 1.46 -2.42 -11.20
N GLU A 111 1.27 -3.64 -10.69
CA GLU A 111 -0.05 -4.16 -10.34
C GLU A 111 -0.46 -3.79 -8.92
N ASN A 112 -1.77 -3.68 -8.74
CA ASN A 112 -2.40 -3.54 -7.44
C ASN A 112 -3.60 -4.47 -7.32
N LYS A 113 -4.04 -4.70 -6.08
CA LYS A 113 -5.27 -5.44 -5.78
C LYS A 113 -5.94 -4.87 -4.55
N THR A 114 -7.25 -4.65 -4.68
CA THR A 114 -8.14 -4.35 -3.56
C THR A 114 -9.06 -5.54 -3.32
N PHE A 115 -9.21 -5.97 -2.07
CA PHE A 115 -10.09 -7.08 -1.72
C PHE A 115 -10.73 -6.89 -0.35
N LEU A 116 -11.96 -7.37 -0.21
CA LEU A 116 -12.72 -7.35 1.04
C LEU A 116 -12.17 -8.36 2.04
N VAL A 117 -12.15 -7.98 3.31
CA VAL A 117 -11.78 -8.82 4.44
C VAL A 117 -12.78 -8.65 5.57
N SER A 118 -13.13 -9.76 6.22
CA SER A 118 -13.87 -9.77 7.48
C SER A 118 -12.92 -10.15 8.60
N ILE A 119 -12.73 -9.27 9.56
CA ILE A 119 -11.73 -9.44 10.63
C ILE A 119 -12.39 -9.46 12.01
N PRO A 120 -11.95 -10.34 12.92
CA PRO A 120 -12.45 -10.35 14.28
C PRO A 120 -11.88 -9.18 15.08
N VAL A 121 -12.72 -8.57 15.91
CA VAL A 121 -12.33 -7.52 16.86
C VAL A 121 -12.79 -7.89 18.26
N HIS A 122 -11.91 -7.72 19.24
CA HIS A 122 -12.18 -8.01 20.64
C HIS A 122 -11.25 -7.19 21.54
N THR A 123 -11.60 -7.10 22.82
CA THR A 123 -10.74 -6.48 23.84
C THR A 123 -9.42 -7.24 23.94
N LEU A 124 -8.30 -6.53 23.91
CA LEU A 124 -6.98 -7.14 24.08
C LEU A 124 -6.49 -6.87 25.50
N ARG A 125 -6.21 -7.92 26.27
CA ARG A 125 -5.73 -7.83 27.67
C ARG A 125 -6.63 -6.96 28.58
N GLY A 126 -7.93 -6.93 28.29
CA GLY A 126 -8.91 -6.13 29.04
C GLY A 126 -9.01 -4.66 28.61
N GLU A 127 -8.22 -4.21 27.64
CA GLU A 127 -8.33 -2.86 27.09
C GLU A 127 -9.51 -2.76 26.10
N THR A 128 -10.30 -1.69 26.24
CA THR A 128 -11.37 -1.37 25.29
C THR A 128 -10.85 -0.64 24.07
N ARG A 129 -9.83 0.21 24.20
CA ARG A 129 -9.23 0.90 23.06
C ARG A 129 -8.15 0.03 22.43
N VAL A 130 -8.47 -0.59 21.31
CA VAL A 130 -7.55 -1.48 20.57
C VAL A 130 -7.15 -0.87 19.23
N THR A 131 -6.05 -1.35 18.69
CA THR A 131 -5.55 -0.95 17.38
C THR A 131 -5.58 -2.14 16.44
N LEU A 132 -6.31 -1.99 15.34
CA LEU A 132 -6.30 -2.93 14.22
C LEU A 132 -5.01 -2.69 13.45
N VAL A 133 -4.16 -3.70 13.31
CA VAL A 133 -2.86 -3.56 12.65
C VAL A 133 -2.79 -4.51 11.46
N PHE A 134 -2.42 -3.97 10.30
CA PHE A 134 -2.18 -4.75 9.09
C PHE A 134 -0.74 -4.53 8.63
N GLU A 135 0.05 -5.60 8.65
CA GLU A 135 1.45 -5.59 8.25
C GLU A 135 1.60 -6.20 6.86
N LEU A 136 2.42 -5.57 6.02
CA LEU A 136 2.77 -6.11 4.71
C LEU A 136 4.10 -6.86 4.79
N TRP A 137 4.08 -8.09 4.30
CA TRP A 137 5.23 -8.98 4.21
C TRP A 137 5.45 -9.37 2.76
N LEU A 138 6.71 -9.53 2.37
CA LEU A 138 7.13 -9.99 1.05
C LEU A 138 7.89 -11.29 1.21
N TYR A 139 7.58 -12.29 0.39
CA TYR A 139 8.34 -13.53 0.36
C TYR A 139 9.66 -13.30 -0.37
N ASP A 140 10.78 -13.58 0.31
CA ASP A 140 12.09 -13.57 -0.32
C ASP A 140 12.42 -14.98 -0.83
N ASN A 141 12.54 -15.10 -2.15
CA ASN A 141 12.80 -16.39 -2.80
C ASN A 141 14.21 -16.93 -2.52
N SER A 142 15.16 -16.06 -2.12
CA SER A 142 16.54 -16.44 -1.82
C SER A 142 16.65 -17.05 -0.42
N SER A 143 16.15 -16.36 0.60
CA SER A 143 16.12 -16.86 1.98
C SER A 143 15.01 -17.88 2.25
N LYS A 144 14.02 -17.99 1.36
CA LYS A 144 12.80 -18.82 1.54
C LYS A 144 11.93 -18.40 2.72
N GLU A 145 12.07 -17.16 3.16
CA GLU A 145 11.39 -16.61 4.33
C GLU A 145 10.49 -15.43 3.97
N TRP A 146 9.56 -15.13 4.88
CA TRP A 146 8.76 -13.91 4.81
C TRP A 146 9.53 -12.76 5.45
N VAL A 147 9.77 -11.72 4.68
CA VAL A 147 10.47 -10.51 5.12
C VAL A 147 9.44 -9.42 5.38
N TYR A 148 9.50 -8.82 6.58
CA TYR A 148 8.67 -7.68 6.91
C TYR A 148 9.10 -6.48 6.07
N THR A 149 8.14 -5.85 5.38
CA THR A 149 8.46 -4.75 4.46
C THR A 149 8.66 -3.40 5.16
N GLY A 150 8.38 -3.32 6.46
CA GLY A 150 8.29 -2.05 7.18
C GLY A 150 7.00 -1.27 6.93
N ARG A 151 6.13 -1.76 6.03
CA ARG A 151 4.87 -1.10 5.69
C ARG A 151 3.72 -1.73 6.44
N TRP A 152 2.96 -0.87 7.08
CA TRP A 152 1.79 -1.25 7.84
C TRP A 152 0.79 -0.10 7.86
N VAL A 153 -0.47 -0.44 8.09
CA VAL A 153 -1.55 0.51 8.33
C VAL A 153 -2.29 0.10 9.58
N HIS A 154 -2.93 1.08 10.21
CA HIS A 154 -3.67 0.83 11.44
C HIS A 154 -4.93 1.66 11.56
N LEU A 155 -5.83 1.20 12.42
CA LEU A 155 -7.02 1.92 12.82
C LEU A 155 -7.24 1.73 14.32
N HIS A 156 -7.35 2.83 15.06
CA HIS A 156 -7.76 2.79 16.46
C HIS A 156 -9.27 2.71 16.56
N ILE A 157 -9.77 1.76 17.35
CA ILE A 157 -11.21 1.60 17.61
C ILE A 157 -11.45 1.41 19.11
N ASP A 158 -12.61 1.86 19.58
CA ASP A 158 -13.07 1.63 20.94
C ASP A 158 -14.06 0.45 20.96
N ILE A 159 -13.75 -0.58 21.75
CA ILE A 159 -14.58 -1.78 21.89
C ILE A 159 -15.66 -1.53 22.94
N THR A 160 -16.92 -1.69 22.53
CA THR A 160 -18.08 -1.61 23.41
C THR A 160 -18.47 -3.01 23.89
N VAL A 161 -18.81 -3.11 25.16
CA VAL A 161 -19.26 -4.36 25.82
C VAL A 161 -20.75 -4.59 25.56
#